data_AF-L8WRS4-F1
#
_entry.id   AF-L8WRS4-F1
#
_cell.length_a   1.000
_cell.length_b   1.000
_cell.length_c   1.000
_cell.angle_alpha   90.00
_cell.angle_beta   90.00
_cell.angle_gamma   90.00
#
_symmetry.space_group_name_H-M   'P 1'
#
loop_
_entity.id
_entity.type
_entity.pdbx_description
1 polymer ?
#
loop_
_entity_poly.entity_id
_entity_poly.type
_entity_poly.pdbx_seq_one_letter_code
_entity_poly.pdbx_strand_id
1 'polypeptide(L)'
;MSALPQHLTPSGVATPGTVAALRGELPYSRPPTPQSHPNVVGFIGLGNMGYLMARNLAREVEHAPLLVYNRSRAKCEKLQKEVGESKVKIVDTPGELASLADITFTSLGSDDVVRSIYYDIAQTLEGIKSSGTAEKPKIFVDTSTVYPKLTVEIDRLLSKIPHVHFVSGPVFGPPAAAEKGQLVSALAGHYRSKKEVAYILVPAVSRKVIDLGGNVEKAASMKLVGNSFILGAIELIAETQTLADKAGVGAEQLTNYSKKMLHDSFDGNQGFHLEGGLKDASHILQLAQDSNSPMPIITLARDHLLTARAQEAKPYPSLDWSALVSGNRLAAGLDAFDHRKHSRRRMIRASNRVWISFCIIVWEFVPSELSTTVIVTREISEINGRDK
;
A
#
# COMPACT_ATOMS: atom_id res chain seq x y z
N MET A 1 -33.10 3.35 49.16
CA MET A 1 -34.41 3.52 48.50
C MET A 1 -34.29 4.65 47.48
N SER A 2 -34.86 4.42 46.29
CA SER A 2 -35.22 5.38 45.21
C SER A 2 -34.10 6.25 44.62
N ALA A 3 -33.64 5.98 43.39
CA ALA A 3 -34.24 6.32 42.08
C ALA A 3 -33.98 7.78 41.69
N LEU A 4 -33.36 8.07 40.54
CA LEU A 4 -33.97 8.37 39.22
C LEU A 4 -32.86 8.94 38.29
N PRO A 5 -33.08 9.30 37.01
CA PRO A 5 -33.98 8.78 35.97
C PRO A 5 -33.32 8.62 34.57
N GLN A 6 -34.06 7.97 33.69
CA GLN A 6 -33.90 7.96 32.23
C GLN A 6 -34.10 9.35 31.60
N HIS A 7 -33.34 9.69 30.56
CA HIS A 7 -33.81 10.60 29.50
C HIS A 7 -33.19 10.23 28.14
N LEU A 8 -33.98 9.53 27.34
CA LEU A 8 -33.96 9.61 25.88
C LEU A 8 -34.74 10.87 25.48
N THR A 9 -34.20 11.65 24.55
CA THR A 9 -34.95 12.65 23.78
C THR A 9 -34.83 12.35 22.29
N PRO A 10 -35.95 12.32 21.53
CA PRO A 10 -35.95 12.10 20.09
C PRO A 10 -35.88 13.44 19.35
N SER A 11 -34.68 13.84 18.91
CA SER A 11 -34.51 14.86 17.87
C SER A 11 -33.10 14.77 17.28
N GLY A 12 -33.02 14.33 16.03
CA GLY A 12 -31.77 14.14 15.30
C GLY A 12 -31.11 15.45 14.87
N VAL A 13 -30.32 16.03 15.76
CA VAL A 13 -29.31 17.05 15.41
C VAL A 13 -28.04 16.74 16.19
N ALA A 14 -27.00 16.26 15.50
CA ALA A 14 -25.69 16.04 16.09
C ALA A 14 -25.02 17.39 16.39
N THR A 15 -24.68 17.63 17.65
CA THR A 15 -23.87 18.78 18.08
C THR A 15 -22.40 18.60 17.68
N PRO A 16 -21.61 19.68 17.49
CA PRO A 16 -20.22 19.64 17.00
C PRO A 16 -19.19 18.93 17.91
N GLY A 17 -19.63 18.27 18.99
CA GLY A 17 -18.78 17.60 19.97
C GLY A 17 -18.57 16.09 19.75
N THR A 18 -19.31 15.45 18.83
CA THR A 18 -19.30 13.98 18.70
C THR A 18 -18.09 13.43 17.94
N VAL A 19 -17.38 14.24 17.14
CA VAL A 19 -16.17 13.81 16.42
C VAL A 19 -14.95 13.74 17.35
N ALA A 20 -14.94 14.50 18.45
CA ALA A 20 -13.84 14.46 19.42
C ALA A 20 -13.85 13.18 20.27
N ALA A 21 -15.02 12.61 20.54
CA ALA A 21 -15.17 11.43 21.41
C ALA A 21 -14.71 10.12 20.75
N LEU A 22 -14.68 10.04 19.41
CA LEU A 22 -14.15 8.87 18.67
C LEU A 22 -12.61 8.86 18.57
N ARG A 23 -11.92 9.89 19.08
CA ARG A 23 -10.44 9.98 19.08
C ARG A 23 -9.77 9.00 20.05
N GLY A 24 -10.53 8.39 20.96
CA GLY A 24 -10.02 7.49 22.01
C GLY A 24 -9.97 5.99 21.67
N GLU A 25 -10.59 5.55 20.57
CA GLU A 25 -10.73 4.12 20.23
C GLU A 25 -9.97 3.71 18.96
N LEU A 26 -8.83 4.37 18.67
CA LEU A 26 -7.92 3.83 17.65
C LEU A 26 -7.14 2.67 18.27
N PRO A 27 -7.20 1.44 17.72
CA PRO A 27 -6.56 0.25 18.30
C PRO A 27 -5.02 0.28 18.23
N TYR A 28 -4.42 1.40 17.84
CA TYR A 28 -2.99 1.57 17.63
C TYR A 28 -2.49 2.84 18.34
N SER A 29 -1.51 2.66 19.22
CA SER A 29 -0.86 3.73 19.96
C SER A 29 -0.22 4.73 18.99
N ARG A 30 -0.68 5.98 19.00
CA ARG A 30 -0.03 7.07 18.24
C ARG A 30 1.42 7.18 18.73
N PRO A 31 2.44 7.09 17.85
CA PRO A 31 3.82 7.28 18.28
C PRO A 31 3.97 8.66 18.94
N PRO A 32 4.64 8.78 20.11
CA PRO A 32 4.81 10.07 20.75
C PRO A 32 5.58 11.04 19.83
N THR A 33 4.98 12.19 19.52
CA THR A 33 5.59 13.22 18.68
C THR A 33 6.80 13.83 19.40
N PRO A 34 7.98 13.92 18.75
CA PRO A 34 9.02 14.82 19.21
C PRO A 34 8.57 16.26 18.88
N GLN A 35 7.90 16.93 19.82
CA GLN A 35 7.45 18.34 19.78
C GLN A 35 6.24 18.68 18.88
N SER A 36 5.33 19.52 19.42
CA SER A 36 4.09 19.96 18.78
C SER A 36 4.32 21.21 17.92
N HIS A 37 4.85 21.02 16.71
CA HIS A 37 4.88 22.11 15.74
C HIS A 37 3.92 21.81 14.58
N PRO A 38 3.11 22.79 14.14
CA PRO A 38 2.32 22.63 12.94
C PRO A 38 3.29 22.53 11.75
N ASN A 39 3.34 21.36 11.12
CA ASN A 39 4.15 21.11 9.93
C ASN A 39 3.33 21.37 8.67
N VAL A 40 3.91 22.09 7.71
CA VAL A 40 3.35 22.20 6.36
C VAL A 40 3.67 20.91 5.61
N VAL A 41 2.64 20.18 5.22
CA VAL A 41 2.78 18.89 4.53
C VAL A 41 2.53 19.05 3.04
N GLY A 42 3.38 18.42 2.24
CA GLY A 42 3.26 18.37 0.79
C GLY A 42 3.15 16.93 0.26
N PHE A 43 2.51 16.76 -0.90
CA PHE A 43 2.36 15.48 -1.57
C PHE A 43 2.60 15.60 -3.08
N ILE A 44 3.54 14.82 -3.60
CA ILE A 44 3.91 14.75 -5.01
C ILE A 44 3.51 13.39 -5.58
N GLY A 45 2.68 13.40 -6.62
CA GLY A 45 2.26 12.20 -7.35
C GLY A 45 0.89 11.68 -6.91
N LEU A 46 -0.14 11.98 -7.70
CA LEU A 46 -1.53 11.58 -7.43
C LEU A 46 -1.93 10.39 -8.31
N GLY A 47 -1.14 9.32 -8.23
CA GLY A 47 -1.46 8.02 -8.83
C GLY A 47 -2.56 7.27 -8.08
N ASN A 48 -2.78 5.99 -8.40
CA ASN A 48 -3.81 5.17 -7.73
C ASN A 48 -3.61 5.09 -6.21
N MET A 49 -2.35 4.96 -5.76
CA MET A 49 -2.00 4.97 -4.34
C MET A 49 -1.89 6.40 -3.80
N GLY A 50 -1.10 7.26 -4.45
CA GLY A 50 -0.82 8.61 -3.98
C GLY A 50 -2.06 9.48 -3.79
N TYR A 51 -3.08 9.35 -4.66
CA TYR A 51 -4.34 10.09 -4.52
C TYR A 51 -5.08 9.75 -3.22
N LEU A 52 -5.17 8.46 -2.89
CA LEU A 52 -5.86 7.99 -1.68
C LEU A 52 -5.10 8.41 -0.42
N MET A 53 -3.77 8.33 -0.44
CA MET A 53 -2.92 8.76 0.68
C MET A 53 -2.99 10.28 0.88
N ALA A 54 -2.88 11.07 -0.19
CA ALA A 54 -3.00 12.53 -0.14
C ALA A 54 -4.39 12.97 0.36
N ARG A 55 -5.47 12.32 -0.09
CA ARG A 55 -6.83 12.58 0.40
C ARG A 55 -6.95 12.38 1.91
N ASN A 56 -6.43 11.27 2.42
CA ASN A 56 -6.53 11.02 3.85
C ASN A 56 -5.67 11.99 4.65
N LEU A 57 -4.46 12.30 4.18
CA LEU A 57 -3.62 13.34 4.80
C LEU A 57 -4.32 14.70 4.83
N ALA A 58 -4.94 15.13 3.72
CA ALA A 58 -5.66 16.39 3.64
C ALA A 58 -6.83 16.49 4.64
N ARG A 59 -7.48 15.37 4.98
CA ARG A 59 -8.55 15.32 5.99
C ARG A 59 -8.02 15.46 7.41
N GLU A 60 -6.85 14.87 7.68
CA GLU A 60 -6.23 14.82 9.01
C GLU A 60 -5.36 16.05 9.34
N VAL A 61 -4.80 16.75 8.35
CA VAL A 61 -4.05 18.00 8.61
C VAL A 61 -5.02 19.11 9.01
N GLU A 62 -4.84 19.65 10.22
CA GLU A 62 -5.72 20.68 10.80
C GLU A 62 -5.12 22.10 10.70
N HIS A 63 -3.80 22.23 10.55
CA HIS A 63 -3.10 23.53 10.71
C HIS A 63 -2.85 24.29 9.41
N ALA A 64 -2.63 23.59 8.30
CA ALA A 64 -2.34 24.17 6.99
C ALA A 64 -2.92 23.25 5.89
N PRO A 65 -3.31 23.82 4.73
CA PRO A 65 -3.73 23.00 3.60
C PRO A 65 -2.58 22.10 3.13
N LEU A 66 -2.90 20.87 2.75
CA LEU A 66 -1.95 19.96 2.11
C LEU A 66 -1.53 20.57 0.77
N LEU A 67 -0.23 20.78 0.58
CA LEU A 67 0.32 21.20 -0.71
C LEU A 67 0.33 19.99 -1.64
N VAL A 68 -0.18 20.12 -2.86
CA VAL A 68 -0.23 18.98 -3.80
C VAL A 68 0.32 19.35 -5.17
N TYR A 69 1.10 18.43 -5.73
CA TYR A 69 1.59 18.51 -7.09
C TYR A 69 1.41 17.15 -7.80
N ASN A 70 1.01 17.22 -9.06
CA ASN A 70 1.00 16.09 -9.97
C ASN A 70 1.14 16.61 -11.40
N ARG A 71 1.92 15.90 -12.24
CA ARG A 71 2.13 16.24 -13.65
C ARG A 71 0.81 16.55 -14.38
N SER A 72 -0.23 15.77 -14.11
CA SER A 72 -1.59 16.04 -14.61
C SER A 72 -2.36 16.84 -13.57
N ARG A 73 -2.45 18.17 -13.77
CA ARG A 73 -3.13 19.12 -12.86
C ARG A 73 -4.57 18.75 -12.52
N ALA A 74 -5.31 18.17 -13.49
CA ALA A 74 -6.68 17.70 -13.29
C ALA A 74 -6.86 16.75 -12.09
N LYS A 75 -5.82 15.98 -11.72
CA LYS A 75 -5.89 15.12 -10.52
C LYS A 75 -5.82 15.92 -9.22
N CYS A 76 -5.05 17.01 -9.18
CA CYS A 76 -4.98 17.93 -8.05
C CYS A 76 -6.31 18.68 -7.89
N GLU A 77 -6.87 19.18 -8.99
CA GLU A 77 -8.17 19.88 -9.00
C GLU A 77 -9.31 18.96 -8.55
N LYS A 78 -9.32 17.71 -9.00
CA LYS A 78 -10.27 16.69 -8.53
C LYS A 78 -10.15 16.48 -7.02
N LEU A 79 -8.93 16.35 -6.50
CA LEU A 79 -8.69 16.18 -5.06
C LEU A 79 -9.16 17.41 -4.28
N GLN A 80 -8.77 18.62 -4.70
CA GLN A 80 -9.16 19.87 -4.06
C GLN A 80 -10.68 20.05 -4.02
N LYS A 81 -11.38 19.73 -5.11
CA LYS A 81 -12.85 19.75 -5.17
C LYS A 81 -13.48 18.72 -4.22
N GLU A 82 -12.86 17.56 -4.03
CA GLU A 82 -13.38 16.50 -3.16
C GLU A 82 -13.24 16.84 -1.67
N VAL A 83 -12.10 17.42 -1.24
CA VAL A 83 -11.81 17.66 0.19
C VAL A 83 -11.99 19.12 0.64
N GLY A 84 -12.13 20.05 -0.31
CA GLY A 84 -12.31 21.48 -0.07
C GLY A 84 -11.04 22.31 -0.28
N GLU A 85 -11.20 23.53 -0.78
CA GLU A 85 -10.10 24.47 -1.07
C GLU A 85 -9.32 24.89 0.18
N SER A 86 -9.95 24.86 1.36
CA SER A 86 -9.27 25.13 2.64
C SER A 86 -8.35 24.00 3.09
N LYS A 87 -8.49 22.79 2.52
CA LYS A 87 -7.74 21.59 2.90
C LYS A 87 -6.61 21.25 1.93
N VAL A 88 -6.66 21.74 0.70
CA VAL A 88 -5.67 21.44 -0.35
C VAL A 88 -5.30 22.70 -1.11
N LYS A 89 -4.00 22.95 -1.22
CA LYS A 89 -3.44 24.00 -2.07
C LYS A 89 -2.64 23.36 -3.20
N ILE A 90 -2.99 23.69 -4.43
CA ILE A 90 -2.27 23.23 -5.63
C ILE A 90 -1.05 24.14 -5.82
N VAL A 91 0.10 23.52 -6.08
CA VAL A 91 1.36 24.22 -6.42
C VAL A 91 1.80 23.78 -7.81
N ASP A 92 2.55 24.65 -8.50
CA ASP A 92 2.78 24.50 -9.94
C ASP A 92 4.02 23.64 -10.25
N THR A 93 4.96 23.53 -9.30
CA THR A 93 6.20 22.74 -9.49
C THR A 93 6.57 21.91 -8.25
N PRO A 94 7.31 20.79 -8.43
CA PRO A 94 7.89 20.03 -7.31
C PRO A 94 8.83 20.87 -6.44
N GLY A 95 9.66 21.70 -7.08
CA GLY A 95 10.60 22.61 -6.39
C GLY A 95 9.89 23.63 -5.50
N GLU A 96 8.81 24.25 -5.98
CA GLU A 96 7.98 25.15 -5.16
C GLU A 96 7.38 24.40 -3.96
N LEU A 97 6.82 23.20 -4.19
CA LEU A 97 6.27 22.37 -3.12
C LEU A 97 7.32 22.06 -2.04
N ALA A 98 8.51 21.61 -2.47
CA ALA A 98 9.63 21.29 -1.59
C ALA A 98 10.13 22.51 -0.79
N SER A 99 10.05 23.69 -1.39
CA SER A 99 10.45 24.96 -0.75
C SER A 99 9.46 25.37 0.34
N LEU A 100 8.17 25.18 0.12
CA LEU A 100 7.09 25.57 1.04
C LEU A 100 6.80 24.53 2.13
N ALA A 101 6.95 23.24 1.84
CA ALA A 101 6.64 22.17 2.78
C ALA A 101 7.80 21.88 3.76
N ASP A 102 7.44 21.54 4.99
CA ASP A 102 8.35 20.96 5.98
C ASP A 102 8.51 19.46 5.73
N ILE A 103 7.43 18.76 5.38
CA ILE A 103 7.42 17.32 5.10
C ILE A 103 6.78 17.05 3.76
N THR A 104 7.52 16.47 2.83
CA THR A 104 7.06 16.17 1.47
C THR A 104 7.00 14.67 1.24
N PHE A 105 5.83 14.14 0.91
CA PHE A 105 5.64 12.75 0.50
C PHE A 105 5.68 12.61 -1.02
N THR A 106 6.33 11.58 -1.56
CA THR A 106 6.27 11.21 -2.98
C THR A 106 5.65 9.83 -3.18
N SER A 107 4.83 9.67 -4.23
CA SER A 107 4.29 8.36 -4.66
C SER A 107 4.25 8.29 -6.19
N LEU A 108 5.29 7.71 -6.77
CA LEU A 108 5.62 7.81 -8.20
C LEU A 108 5.74 6.44 -8.86
N GLY A 109 5.56 6.41 -10.19
CA GLY A 109 5.33 5.17 -10.94
C GLY A 109 6.60 4.34 -11.22
N SER A 110 7.74 5.00 -11.43
CA SER A 110 9.00 4.35 -11.83
C SER A 110 10.21 5.07 -11.25
N ASP A 111 11.33 4.35 -11.21
CA ASP A 111 12.63 4.82 -10.76
C ASP A 111 13.09 6.10 -11.47
N ASP A 112 12.90 6.18 -12.80
CA ASP A 112 13.29 7.37 -13.57
C ASP A 112 12.48 8.61 -13.21
N VAL A 113 11.18 8.44 -12.91
CA VAL A 113 10.32 9.55 -12.49
C VAL A 113 10.72 10.00 -11.08
N VAL A 114 11.00 9.06 -10.18
CA VAL A 114 11.48 9.37 -8.82
C VAL A 114 12.80 10.14 -8.91
N ARG A 115 13.77 9.63 -9.68
CA ARG A 115 15.05 10.29 -9.91
C ARG A 115 14.85 11.70 -10.42
N SER A 116 14.13 11.89 -11.52
CA SER A 116 13.91 13.21 -12.12
C SER A 116 13.30 14.22 -11.13
N ILE A 117 12.33 13.81 -10.31
CA ILE A 117 11.70 14.69 -9.32
C ILE A 117 12.68 15.09 -8.21
N TYR A 118 13.46 14.13 -7.69
CA TYR A 118 14.40 14.43 -6.61
C TYR A 118 15.60 15.28 -7.06
N TYR A 119 16.05 15.14 -8.32
CA TYR A 119 17.06 16.02 -8.89
C TYR A 119 16.56 17.47 -9.03
N ASP A 120 15.33 17.67 -9.50
CA ASP A 120 14.70 19.00 -9.60
C ASP A 120 14.54 19.66 -8.21
N ILE A 121 14.09 18.88 -7.22
CA ILE A 121 13.98 19.32 -5.82
C ILE A 121 15.35 19.73 -5.27
N ALA A 122 16.38 18.90 -5.45
CA ALA A 122 17.72 19.18 -4.94
C ALA A 122 18.28 20.48 -5.55
N GLN A 123 18.15 20.65 -6.87
CA GLN A 123 18.57 21.87 -7.56
C GLN A 123 17.85 23.13 -7.03
N THR A 124 16.54 23.02 -6.79
CA THR A 124 15.75 24.13 -6.24
C THR A 124 16.21 24.50 -4.83
N LEU A 125 16.43 23.50 -3.97
CA LEU A 125 16.86 23.71 -2.59
C LEU A 125 18.30 24.22 -2.47
N GLU A 126 19.21 23.84 -3.38
CA GLU A 126 20.56 24.40 -3.46
C GLU A 126 20.55 25.89 -3.84
N GLY A 127 19.61 26.30 -4.69
CA GLY A 127 19.45 27.70 -5.11
C GLY A 127 18.89 28.61 -4.01
N ILE A 128 18.18 28.05 -3.04
CA ILE A 128 17.69 28.77 -1.87
C ILE A 128 18.83 28.87 -0.87
N LYS A 129 19.70 29.88 -1.03
CA LYS A 129 20.66 30.27 0.02
C LYS A 129 19.88 30.34 1.33
N SER A 130 20.27 29.54 2.32
CA SER A 130 19.65 29.48 3.65
C SER A 130 19.47 30.89 4.20
N SER A 131 18.30 31.48 3.96
CA SER A 131 18.02 32.89 4.24
C SER A 131 17.68 33.01 5.71
N GLY A 132 18.66 32.79 6.57
CA GLY A 132 18.51 32.84 8.02
C GLY A 132 17.61 31.72 8.58
N THR A 133 18.04 31.16 9.71
CA THR A 133 17.14 30.52 10.68
C THR A 133 16.16 29.48 10.14
N ALA A 134 16.59 28.51 9.32
CA ALA A 134 15.81 27.29 9.17
C ALA A 134 15.93 26.47 10.47
N GLU A 135 15.17 26.86 11.50
CA GLU A 135 15.12 26.15 12.78
C GLU A 135 14.55 24.73 12.64
N LYS A 136 13.87 24.41 11.52
CA LYS A 136 13.25 23.12 11.25
C LYS A 136 13.85 22.43 10.02
N PRO A 137 14.13 21.11 10.09
CA PRO A 137 14.58 20.36 8.94
C PRO A 137 13.45 20.07 7.95
N LYS A 138 13.79 20.07 6.66
CA LYS A 138 12.90 19.57 5.59
C LYS A 138 13.02 18.07 5.47
N ILE A 139 11.91 17.35 5.46
CA ILE A 139 11.87 15.89 5.41
C ILE A 139 11.20 15.44 4.11
N PHE A 140 11.91 14.64 3.32
CA PHE A 140 11.37 14.01 2.13
C PHE A 140 11.12 12.53 2.39
N VAL A 141 9.90 12.07 2.11
CA VAL A 141 9.46 10.69 2.33
C VAL A 141 9.06 10.06 1.02
N ASP A 142 9.84 9.09 0.54
CA ASP A 142 9.47 8.36 -0.68
C ASP A 142 8.66 7.10 -0.37
N THR A 143 7.40 7.10 -0.77
CA THR A 143 6.49 5.95 -0.63
C THR A 143 6.44 5.08 -1.89
N SER A 144 7.20 5.45 -2.92
CA SER A 144 7.28 4.72 -4.18
C SER A 144 7.93 3.35 -3.98
N THR A 145 7.60 2.40 -4.86
CA THR A 145 8.35 1.15 -4.96
C THR A 145 9.45 1.35 -5.99
N VAL A 146 10.69 1.42 -5.50
CA VAL A 146 11.91 1.67 -6.28
C VAL A 146 12.99 0.66 -5.93
N TYR A 147 14.02 0.55 -6.76
CA TYR A 147 15.19 -0.25 -6.42
C TYR A 147 16.00 0.37 -5.26
N PRO A 148 16.54 -0.42 -4.30
CA PRO A 148 17.23 0.13 -3.11
C PRO A 148 18.39 1.07 -3.43
N LYS A 149 19.10 0.82 -4.54
CA LYS A 149 20.22 1.67 -4.98
C LYS A 149 19.78 3.10 -5.29
N LEU A 150 18.58 3.29 -5.86
CA LEU A 150 18.03 4.61 -6.13
C LEU A 150 17.71 5.35 -4.82
N THR A 151 17.21 4.64 -3.82
CA THR A 151 16.97 5.20 -2.48
C THR A 151 18.25 5.77 -1.87
N VAL A 152 19.40 5.09 -2.04
CA VAL A 152 20.71 5.60 -1.59
C VAL A 152 21.20 6.77 -2.43
N GLU A 153 21.00 6.71 -3.74
CA GLU A 153 21.32 7.81 -4.65
C GLU A 153 20.63 9.12 -4.20
N ILE A 154 19.33 9.04 -3.89
CA ILE A 154 18.52 10.18 -3.42
C ILE A 154 18.94 10.63 -2.03
N ASP A 155 19.17 9.71 -1.09
CA ASP A 155 19.63 10.05 0.26
C ASP A 155 20.96 10.81 0.21
N ARG A 156 21.91 10.36 -0.62
CA ARG A 156 23.20 11.03 -0.84
C ARG A 156 23.05 12.38 -1.52
N LEU A 157 22.12 12.52 -2.46
CA LEU A 157 21.84 13.79 -3.13
C LEU A 157 21.33 14.81 -2.12
N LEU A 158 20.31 14.47 -1.33
CA LEU A 158 19.67 15.38 -0.38
C LEU A 158 20.54 15.66 0.85
N SER A 159 21.38 14.72 1.28
CA SER A 159 22.29 14.89 2.43
C SER A 159 23.36 15.97 2.22
N LYS A 160 23.58 16.43 0.98
CA LYS A 160 24.47 17.56 0.68
C LYS A 160 23.88 18.91 1.09
N ILE A 161 22.56 18.95 1.29
CA ILE A 161 21.82 20.18 1.58
C ILE A 161 21.61 20.25 3.10
N PRO A 162 22.07 21.32 3.77
CA PRO A 162 21.91 21.47 5.22
C PRO A 162 20.44 21.39 5.64
N HIS A 163 20.18 20.71 6.76
CA HIS A 163 18.84 20.56 7.34
C HIS A 163 17.81 19.87 6.41
N VAL A 164 18.26 19.09 5.44
CA VAL A 164 17.39 18.23 4.62
C VAL A 164 17.61 16.77 4.99
N HIS A 165 16.51 16.04 5.17
CA HIS A 165 16.52 14.62 5.51
C HIS A 165 15.67 13.83 4.54
N PHE A 166 16.14 12.63 4.20
CA PHE A 166 15.41 11.68 3.40
C PHE A 166 14.98 10.48 4.24
N VAL A 167 13.77 9.99 3.97
CA VAL A 167 13.16 8.81 4.59
C VAL A 167 12.62 7.93 3.46
N SER A 168 13.13 6.72 3.37
CA SER A 168 12.52 5.67 2.55
C SER A 168 11.30 5.14 3.28
N GLY A 169 10.13 5.20 2.65
CA GLY A 169 8.83 4.97 3.27
C GLY A 169 7.82 4.14 2.46
N PRO A 170 8.21 3.07 1.74
CA PRO A 170 7.27 2.27 0.96
C PRO A 170 6.13 1.69 1.81
N VAL A 171 4.99 1.46 1.15
CA VAL A 171 3.76 1.01 1.80
C VAL A 171 3.33 -0.39 1.35
N PHE A 172 2.69 -1.13 2.26
CA PHE A 172 2.06 -2.42 2.02
C PHE A 172 0.55 -2.32 2.16
N GLY A 173 -0.15 -2.89 1.17
CA GLY A 173 -1.60 -2.98 1.11
C GLY A 173 -2.16 -2.55 -0.25
N PRO A 174 -3.35 -3.06 -0.63
CA PRO A 174 -4.01 -2.68 -1.87
C PRO A 174 -4.64 -1.26 -1.78
N PRO A 175 -5.09 -0.68 -2.91
CA PRO A 175 -5.78 0.61 -2.92
C PRO A 175 -6.95 0.70 -1.94
N ALA A 176 -7.73 -0.37 -1.77
CA ALA A 176 -8.83 -0.41 -0.80
C ALA A 176 -8.38 -0.25 0.66
N ALA A 177 -7.15 -0.64 1.00
CA ALA A 177 -6.57 -0.39 2.32
C ALA A 177 -6.06 1.06 2.43
N ALA A 178 -5.50 1.63 1.37
CA ALA A 178 -5.10 3.03 1.29
C ALA A 178 -6.30 3.96 1.51
N GLU A 179 -7.43 3.67 0.86
CA GLU A 179 -8.68 4.42 1.04
C GLU A 179 -9.12 4.52 2.50
N LYS A 180 -8.88 3.47 3.30
CA LYS A 180 -9.29 3.37 4.71
C LYS A 180 -8.20 3.82 5.70
N GLY A 181 -7.04 4.29 5.24
CA GLY A 181 -5.90 4.59 6.11
C GLY A 181 -5.32 3.35 6.79
N GLN A 182 -5.46 2.17 6.17
CA GLN A 182 -5.12 0.88 6.77
C GLN A 182 -3.84 0.24 6.20
N LEU A 183 -2.99 1.04 5.55
CA LEU A 183 -1.70 0.56 5.04
C LEU A 183 -0.74 0.22 6.19
N VAL A 184 0.33 -0.50 5.85
CA VAL A 184 1.51 -0.63 6.70
C VAL A 184 2.66 0.09 6.02
N SER A 185 3.27 1.06 6.69
CA SER A 185 4.43 1.79 6.17
C SER A 185 5.71 1.21 6.74
N ALA A 186 6.70 0.94 5.88
CA ALA A 186 8.05 0.58 6.33
C ALA A 186 8.94 1.81 6.20
N LEU A 187 9.49 2.30 7.31
CA LEU A 187 10.30 3.52 7.35
C LEU A 187 11.77 3.21 7.64
N ALA A 188 12.68 3.78 6.84
CA ALA A 188 14.12 3.79 7.08
C ALA A 188 14.74 5.16 6.75
N GLY A 189 15.73 5.60 7.52
CA GLY A 189 16.32 6.94 7.42
C GLY A 189 16.55 7.61 8.79
N HIS A 190 16.67 8.94 8.81
CA HIS A 190 17.01 9.71 10.01
C HIS A 190 16.02 9.48 11.18
N TYR A 191 16.55 9.26 12.38
CA TYR A 191 15.78 8.80 13.55
C TYR A 191 14.62 9.75 13.94
N ARG A 192 14.88 11.05 14.07
CA ARG A 192 13.83 12.01 14.44
C ARG A 192 12.81 12.19 13.32
N SER A 193 13.29 12.29 12.08
CA SER A 193 12.44 12.48 10.91
C SER A 193 11.44 11.35 10.73
N LYS A 194 11.87 10.09 10.91
CA LYS A 194 10.94 8.95 10.85
C LYS A 194 9.87 8.98 11.93
N LYS A 195 10.17 9.48 13.14
CA LYS A 195 9.16 9.59 14.22
C LYS A 195 8.10 10.63 13.90
N GLU A 196 8.51 11.78 13.36
CA GLU A 196 7.59 12.81 12.90
C GLU A 196 6.72 12.29 11.74
N VAL A 197 7.34 11.62 10.77
CA VAL A 197 6.64 11.00 9.64
C VAL A 197 5.66 9.91 10.12
N ALA A 198 6.07 9.06 11.06
CA ALA A 198 5.20 8.02 11.62
C ALA A 198 3.97 8.60 12.32
N TYR A 199 4.12 9.73 13.02
CA TYR A 199 3.00 10.44 13.65
C TYR A 199 1.99 10.99 12.64
N ILE A 200 2.46 11.48 11.49
CA ILE A 200 1.60 11.98 10.42
C ILE A 200 0.92 10.83 9.68
N LEU A 201 1.63 9.72 9.44
CA LEU A 201 1.09 8.57 8.73
C LEU A 201 0.04 7.81 9.54
N VAL A 202 0.13 7.79 10.88
CA VAL A 202 -0.79 7.04 11.75
C VAL A 202 -1.75 8.00 12.49
N PRO A 203 -3.07 7.93 12.25
CA PRO A 203 -3.82 6.92 11.50
C PRO A 203 -4.13 7.31 10.03
N ALA A 204 -3.66 8.46 9.54
CA ALA A 204 -4.13 9.04 8.29
C ALA A 204 -3.99 8.10 7.08
N VAL A 205 -2.81 7.52 6.92
CA VAL A 205 -2.44 6.69 5.76
C VAL A 205 -2.30 5.22 6.15
N SER A 206 -1.79 4.99 7.36
CA SER A 206 -1.36 3.68 7.81
C SER A 206 -1.89 3.36 9.18
N ARG A 207 -2.23 2.09 9.38
CA ARG A 207 -2.59 1.55 10.70
C ARG A 207 -1.37 1.28 11.58
N LYS A 208 -0.21 1.04 10.94
CA LYS A 208 1.05 0.75 11.63
C LYS A 208 2.25 1.19 10.80
N VAL A 209 3.33 1.55 11.48
CA VAL A 209 4.66 1.78 10.93
C VAL A 209 5.62 0.68 11.42
N ILE A 210 6.44 0.16 10.51
CA ILE A 210 7.59 -0.71 10.79
C ILE A 210 8.85 0.17 10.67
N ASP A 211 9.61 0.30 11.76
CA ASP A 211 10.89 1.01 11.73
C ASP A 211 12.01 0.02 11.39
N LEU A 212 12.73 0.30 10.28
CA LEU A 212 13.83 -0.54 9.77
C LEU A 212 15.22 0.08 10.01
N GLY A 213 15.33 1.08 10.89
CA GLY A 213 16.59 1.71 11.28
C GLY A 213 17.07 2.80 10.32
N GLY A 214 18.37 3.13 10.39
CA GLY A 214 18.96 4.27 9.68
C GLY A 214 19.26 4.04 8.20
N ASN A 215 19.49 2.79 7.77
CA ASN A 215 19.82 2.49 6.38
C ASN A 215 18.56 2.52 5.51
N VAL A 216 18.42 3.58 4.70
CA VAL A 216 17.29 3.82 3.79
C VAL A 216 17.01 2.66 2.82
N GLU A 217 18.03 1.87 2.44
CA GLU A 217 17.86 0.69 1.57
C GLU A 217 16.92 -0.34 2.17
N LYS A 218 16.94 -0.51 3.50
CA LYS A 218 16.21 -1.60 4.17
C LYS A 218 14.71 -1.53 3.92
N ALA A 219 14.14 -0.33 3.85
CA ALA A 219 12.71 -0.20 3.57
C ALA A 219 12.35 -0.56 2.12
N ALA A 220 13.16 -0.12 1.15
CA ALA A 220 13.00 -0.52 -0.25
C ALA A 220 13.19 -2.03 -0.44
N SER A 221 14.22 -2.62 0.18
CA SER A 221 14.48 -4.07 0.14
C SER A 221 13.34 -4.85 0.80
N MET A 222 12.84 -4.43 1.96
CA MET A 222 11.70 -5.07 2.63
C MET A 222 10.46 -5.07 1.74
N LYS A 223 10.22 -3.98 1.00
CA LYS A 223 9.14 -3.91 0.02
C LYS A 223 9.27 -4.94 -1.09
N LEU A 224 10.46 -5.08 -1.67
CA LEU A 224 10.72 -6.07 -2.72
C LEU A 224 10.63 -7.51 -2.20
N VAL A 225 11.13 -7.79 -1.00
CA VAL A 225 10.98 -9.10 -0.34
C VAL A 225 9.51 -9.45 -0.10
N GLY A 226 8.71 -8.51 0.41
CA GLY A 226 7.27 -8.76 0.60
C GLY A 226 6.53 -8.97 -0.73
N ASN A 227 6.87 -8.19 -1.76
CA ASN A 227 6.27 -8.35 -3.08
C ASN A 227 6.67 -9.67 -3.76
N SER A 228 7.89 -10.19 -3.53
CA SER A 228 8.32 -11.48 -4.08
C SER A 228 7.51 -12.63 -3.50
N PHE A 229 7.27 -12.61 -2.19
CA PHE A 229 6.39 -13.58 -1.54
C PHE A 229 4.98 -13.57 -2.17
N ILE A 230 4.41 -12.38 -2.38
CA ILE A 230 3.06 -12.27 -2.96
C ILE A 230 3.05 -12.77 -4.41
N LEU A 231 4.03 -12.38 -5.23
CA LEU A 231 4.12 -12.85 -6.62
C LEU A 231 4.24 -14.38 -6.71
N GLY A 232 5.09 -14.99 -5.87
CA GLY A 232 5.23 -16.44 -5.81
C GLY A 232 3.94 -17.14 -5.39
N ALA A 233 3.21 -16.57 -4.42
CA ALA A 233 1.92 -17.12 -4.00
C ALA A 233 0.84 -17.04 -5.10
N ILE A 234 0.82 -15.94 -5.87
CA ILE A 234 -0.12 -15.79 -6.99
C ILE A 234 0.20 -16.81 -8.09
N GLU A 235 1.48 -17.01 -8.41
CA GLU A 235 1.92 -18.02 -9.39
C GLU A 235 1.52 -19.44 -8.96
N LEU A 236 1.79 -19.81 -7.70
CA LEU A 236 1.42 -21.13 -7.18
C LEU A 236 -0.10 -21.37 -7.24
N ILE A 237 -0.90 -20.35 -6.92
CA ILE A 237 -2.35 -20.40 -7.07
C ILE A 237 -2.72 -20.57 -8.55
N ALA A 238 -2.12 -19.77 -9.43
CA ALA A 238 -2.39 -19.85 -10.87
C ALA A 238 -2.12 -21.23 -11.45
N GLU A 239 -1.00 -21.87 -11.08
CA GLU A 239 -0.65 -23.24 -11.49
C GLU A 239 -1.71 -24.23 -10.99
N THR A 240 -2.00 -24.21 -9.69
CA THR A 240 -2.94 -25.14 -9.06
C THR A 240 -4.35 -24.99 -9.64
N GLN A 241 -4.79 -23.76 -9.89
CA GLN A 241 -6.08 -23.50 -10.51
C GLN A 241 -6.15 -23.98 -11.96
N THR A 242 -5.09 -23.73 -12.73
CA THR A 242 -5.03 -24.18 -14.12
C THR A 242 -5.08 -25.71 -14.18
N LEU A 243 -4.36 -26.39 -13.29
CA LEU A 243 -4.42 -27.83 -13.16
C LEU A 243 -5.82 -28.31 -12.76
N ALA A 244 -6.47 -27.65 -11.79
CA ALA A 244 -7.82 -28.00 -11.35
C ALA A 244 -8.86 -27.85 -12.48
N ASP A 245 -8.75 -26.77 -13.27
CA ASP A 245 -9.59 -26.55 -14.46
C ASP A 245 -9.31 -27.62 -15.52
N LYS A 246 -8.03 -27.95 -15.79
CA LYS A 246 -7.65 -28.98 -16.76
C LYS A 246 -8.09 -30.39 -16.34
N ALA A 247 -8.04 -30.69 -15.05
CA ALA A 247 -8.47 -31.97 -14.47
C ALA A 247 -9.99 -32.08 -14.32
N GLY A 248 -10.74 -31.00 -14.54
CA GLY A 248 -12.21 -30.97 -14.42
C GLY A 248 -12.74 -30.98 -12.98
N VAL A 249 -11.88 -30.74 -11.98
CA VAL A 249 -12.27 -30.72 -10.55
C VAL A 249 -12.69 -29.33 -10.07
N GLY A 250 -12.35 -28.28 -10.83
CA GLY A 250 -12.75 -26.90 -10.57
C GLY A 250 -11.93 -26.19 -9.49
N ALA A 251 -11.71 -24.90 -9.69
CA ALA A 251 -10.77 -24.11 -8.89
C ALA A 251 -11.39 -23.32 -7.71
N GLU A 252 -12.66 -23.60 -7.36
CA GLU A 252 -13.48 -22.78 -6.45
C GLU A 252 -13.05 -22.84 -4.97
N GLN A 253 -12.36 -23.91 -4.56
CA GLN A 253 -11.87 -24.08 -3.19
C GLN A 253 -10.62 -23.22 -2.88
N LEU A 254 -10.03 -22.57 -3.88
CA LEU A 254 -8.81 -21.78 -3.75
C LEU A 254 -9.17 -20.30 -3.45
N THR A 255 -8.34 -19.57 -2.70
CA THR A 255 -8.65 -18.28 -2.00
C THR A 255 -8.77 -17.01 -2.90
N ASN A 256 -8.58 -15.78 -2.38
CA ASN A 256 -8.92 -14.49 -3.03
C ASN A 256 -8.41 -14.26 -4.47
N TYR A 257 -7.14 -14.54 -4.77
CA TYR A 257 -6.63 -14.42 -6.16
C TYR A 257 -7.29 -15.43 -7.07
N SER A 258 -7.52 -16.61 -6.53
CA SER A 258 -8.23 -17.68 -7.17
C SER A 258 -9.66 -17.28 -7.55
N LYS A 259 -10.36 -16.50 -6.74
CA LYS A 259 -11.67 -15.91 -7.12
C LYS A 259 -11.55 -14.97 -8.34
N LYS A 260 -10.53 -14.11 -8.37
CA LYS A 260 -10.30 -13.22 -9.52
C LYS A 260 -10.03 -14.03 -10.79
N MET A 261 -9.18 -15.04 -10.71
CA MET A 261 -8.80 -15.92 -11.81
C MET A 261 -9.96 -16.83 -12.26
N LEU A 262 -10.74 -17.38 -11.33
CA LEU A 262 -11.91 -18.23 -11.60
C LEU A 262 -13.00 -17.44 -12.34
N HIS A 263 -13.19 -16.17 -11.96
CA HIS A 263 -14.21 -15.29 -12.51
C HIS A 263 -13.66 -14.30 -13.55
N ASP A 264 -12.49 -14.54 -14.14
CA ASP A 264 -11.81 -13.68 -15.12
C ASP A 264 -11.97 -12.17 -14.83
N SER A 265 -11.79 -11.81 -13.56
CA SER A 265 -12.00 -10.48 -12.99
C SER A 265 -10.65 -9.76 -12.87
N PHE A 266 -10.10 -9.39 -14.03
CA PHE A 266 -8.75 -8.82 -14.13
C PHE A 266 -8.74 -7.29 -14.30
N ASP A 267 -9.75 -6.57 -13.82
CA ASP A 267 -9.76 -5.10 -13.87
C ASP A 267 -8.65 -4.51 -12.97
N GLY A 268 -7.60 -3.98 -13.60
CA GLY A 268 -6.47 -3.36 -12.92
C GLY A 268 -6.86 -2.15 -12.05
N ASN A 269 -7.99 -1.48 -12.33
CA ASN A 269 -8.45 -0.32 -11.55
C ASN A 269 -8.97 -0.71 -10.16
N GLN A 270 -9.41 -1.95 -10.00
CA GLN A 270 -9.92 -2.49 -8.74
C GLN A 270 -8.85 -3.27 -7.97
N GLY A 271 -7.64 -3.39 -8.53
CA GLY A 271 -6.58 -4.25 -8.05
C GLY A 271 -5.18 -3.66 -8.20
N PHE A 272 -4.18 -4.54 -8.29
CA PHE A 272 -2.80 -4.11 -8.53
C PHE A 272 -2.49 -4.28 -10.01
N HIS A 273 -2.14 -3.18 -10.69
CA HIS A 273 -1.93 -3.19 -12.13
C HIS A 273 -0.81 -4.14 -12.55
N LEU A 274 -1.02 -4.81 -13.67
CA LEU A 274 -0.07 -5.70 -14.34
C LEU A 274 1.29 -5.04 -14.53
N GLU A 275 1.33 -3.79 -15.02
CA GLU A 275 2.58 -3.04 -15.20
C GLU A 275 3.31 -2.80 -13.87
N GLY A 276 2.55 -2.57 -12.79
CA GLY A 276 3.12 -2.51 -11.44
C GLY A 276 3.72 -3.85 -11.03
N GLY A 277 3.01 -4.95 -11.29
CA GLY A 277 3.49 -6.31 -11.04
C GLY A 277 4.75 -6.66 -11.84
N LEU A 278 4.81 -6.27 -13.12
CA LEU A 278 5.97 -6.46 -13.99
C LEU A 278 7.18 -5.67 -13.51
N LYS A 279 6.98 -4.41 -13.12
CA LYS A 279 8.02 -3.57 -12.52
C LYS A 279 8.55 -4.22 -11.24
N ASP A 280 7.66 -4.62 -10.34
CA ASP A 280 8.05 -5.22 -9.06
C ASP A 280 8.79 -6.54 -9.27
N ALA A 281 8.30 -7.42 -10.16
CA ALA A 281 8.96 -8.68 -10.51
C ALA A 281 10.36 -8.43 -11.09
N SER A 282 10.54 -7.38 -11.90
CA SER A 282 11.83 -6.99 -12.46
C SER A 282 12.80 -6.52 -11.37
N HIS A 283 12.35 -5.66 -10.45
CA HIS A 283 13.18 -5.22 -9.31
C HIS A 283 13.55 -6.38 -8.39
N ILE A 284 12.64 -7.32 -8.15
CA ILE A 284 12.92 -8.51 -7.34
C ILE A 284 14.00 -9.37 -7.99
N LEU A 285 13.92 -9.61 -9.30
CA LEU A 285 14.90 -10.42 -10.01
C LEU A 285 16.26 -9.72 -10.11
N GLN A 286 16.27 -8.39 -10.19
CA GLN A 286 17.49 -7.61 -10.05
C GLN A 286 18.09 -7.75 -8.63
N LEU A 287 17.27 -7.61 -7.58
CA LEU A 287 17.72 -7.79 -6.18
C LEU A 287 18.26 -9.21 -5.93
N ALA A 288 17.60 -10.21 -6.51
CA ALA A 288 18.00 -11.61 -6.47
C ALA A 288 19.37 -11.82 -7.12
N GLN A 289 19.62 -11.20 -8.27
CA GLN A 289 20.92 -11.23 -8.95
C GLN A 289 22.00 -10.56 -8.09
N ASP A 290 21.76 -9.35 -7.60
CA ASP A 290 22.71 -8.60 -6.77
C ASP A 290 23.03 -9.33 -5.45
N SER A 291 22.09 -10.13 -4.94
CA SER A 291 22.21 -10.88 -3.69
C SER A 291 22.67 -12.34 -3.88
N ASN A 292 22.97 -12.78 -5.11
CA ASN A 292 23.27 -14.18 -5.43
C ASN A 292 22.23 -15.18 -4.90
N SER A 293 20.95 -14.81 -4.98
CA SER A 293 19.83 -15.61 -4.45
C SER A 293 18.87 -15.99 -5.59
N PRO A 294 19.00 -17.19 -6.19
CA PRO A 294 18.14 -17.60 -7.30
C PRO A 294 16.66 -17.66 -6.93
N MET A 295 15.80 -17.03 -7.73
CA MET A 295 14.34 -16.97 -7.52
C MET A 295 13.57 -17.51 -8.75
N PRO A 296 13.66 -18.82 -9.07
CA PRO A 296 13.12 -19.39 -10.32
C PRO A 296 11.60 -19.21 -10.46
N ILE A 297 10.85 -19.26 -9.36
CA ILE A 297 9.39 -19.03 -9.36
C ILE A 297 9.06 -17.59 -9.76
N ILE A 298 9.86 -16.61 -9.36
CA ILE A 298 9.63 -15.20 -9.74
C ILE A 298 9.98 -14.96 -11.21
N THR A 299 11.01 -15.64 -11.72
CA THR A 299 11.32 -15.62 -13.16
C THR A 299 10.12 -16.12 -13.96
N LEU A 300 9.56 -17.27 -13.58
CA LEU A 300 8.39 -17.84 -14.23
C LEU A 300 7.17 -16.91 -14.12
N ALA A 301 6.87 -16.39 -12.92
CA ALA A 301 5.77 -15.47 -12.70
C ALA A 301 5.91 -14.18 -13.55
N ARG A 302 7.12 -13.64 -13.69
CA ARG A 302 7.39 -12.49 -14.57
C ARG A 302 7.12 -12.85 -16.02
N ASP A 303 7.57 -14.01 -16.48
CA ASP A 303 7.38 -14.44 -17.86
C ASP A 303 5.89 -14.70 -18.17
N HIS A 304 5.12 -15.17 -17.18
CA HIS A 304 3.67 -15.24 -17.24
C HIS A 304 2.98 -13.87 -17.23
N LEU A 305 3.46 -12.89 -16.46
CA LEU A 305 2.97 -11.51 -16.53
C LEU A 305 3.25 -10.89 -17.93
N LEU A 306 4.41 -11.19 -18.52
CA LEU A 306 4.74 -10.78 -19.89
C LEU A 306 3.80 -11.43 -20.91
N THR A 307 3.50 -12.72 -20.71
CA THR A 307 2.52 -13.44 -21.50
C THR A 307 1.14 -12.80 -21.40
N ALA A 308 0.68 -12.48 -20.18
CA ALA A 308 -0.59 -11.78 -19.94
C ALA A 308 -0.65 -10.44 -20.66
N ARG A 309 0.45 -9.67 -20.64
CA ARG A 309 0.56 -8.39 -21.34
C ARG A 309 0.41 -8.54 -22.86
N ALA A 310 0.96 -9.61 -23.42
CA ALA A 310 0.92 -9.87 -24.86
C ALA A 310 -0.47 -10.29 -25.38
N GLN A 311 -1.36 -10.77 -24.51
CA GLN A 311 -2.66 -11.33 -24.90
C GLN A 311 -3.80 -10.29 -25.03
N GLU A 312 -3.55 -8.99 -24.80
CA GLU A 312 -4.54 -7.89 -24.89
C GLU A 312 -5.96 -8.26 -24.41
N ALA A 313 -6.21 -8.21 -23.10
CA ALA A 313 -7.49 -8.64 -22.53
C ALA A 313 -8.61 -7.58 -22.66
N LYS A 314 -9.35 -7.59 -23.77
CA LYS A 314 -10.65 -6.89 -23.81
C LYS A 314 -11.62 -7.59 -22.83
N PRO A 315 -12.33 -6.90 -21.93
CA PRO A 315 -12.69 -5.48 -22.00
C PRO A 315 -11.86 -4.54 -21.09
N TYR A 316 -10.82 -5.02 -20.42
CA TYR A 316 -10.17 -4.21 -19.39
C TYR A 316 -9.16 -3.22 -20.02
N PRO A 317 -9.23 -1.92 -19.68
CA PRO A 317 -8.24 -0.94 -20.14
C PRO A 317 -6.85 -1.19 -19.55
N SER A 318 -6.79 -1.96 -18.47
CA SER A 318 -5.56 -2.41 -17.83
C SER A 318 -5.83 -3.71 -17.07
N LEU A 319 -4.85 -4.60 -17.07
CA LEU A 319 -4.93 -5.87 -16.36
C LEU A 319 -4.51 -5.74 -14.89
N ASP A 320 -5.12 -6.51 -14.01
CA ASP A 320 -4.62 -6.84 -12.66
C ASP A 320 -3.54 -7.93 -12.78
N TRP A 321 -2.53 -7.91 -11.91
CA TRP A 321 -1.44 -8.89 -11.95
C TRP A 321 -1.88 -10.35 -11.81
N SER A 322 -3.07 -10.65 -11.27
CA SER A 322 -3.61 -12.02 -11.26
C SER A 322 -3.88 -12.57 -12.67
N ALA A 323 -3.84 -11.72 -13.70
CA ALA A 323 -3.85 -12.14 -15.10
C ALA A 323 -2.62 -13.00 -15.50
N LEU A 324 -1.58 -13.10 -14.65
CA LEU A 324 -0.47 -14.03 -14.85
C LEU A 324 -0.91 -15.50 -15.01
N VAL A 325 -2.12 -15.85 -14.53
CA VAL A 325 -2.73 -17.17 -14.79
C VAL A 325 -2.82 -17.52 -16.28
N SER A 326 -2.86 -16.52 -17.17
CA SER A 326 -2.87 -16.73 -18.62
C SER A 326 -1.66 -17.52 -19.11
N GLY A 327 -0.48 -17.36 -18.50
CA GLY A 327 0.72 -18.11 -18.87
C GLY A 327 0.52 -19.62 -18.68
N ASN A 328 0.09 -20.02 -17.49
CA ASN A 328 -0.24 -21.41 -17.17
C ASN A 328 -1.38 -21.94 -18.06
N ARG A 329 -2.45 -21.16 -18.26
CA ARG A 329 -3.59 -21.57 -19.11
C ARG A 329 -3.16 -21.87 -20.53
N LEU A 330 -2.40 -20.97 -21.16
CA LEU A 330 -1.90 -21.17 -22.51
C LEU A 330 -0.99 -22.40 -22.60
N ALA A 331 -0.08 -22.58 -21.63
CA ALA A 331 0.77 -23.76 -21.55
C ALA A 331 -0.03 -25.07 -21.40
N ALA A 332 -1.17 -25.02 -20.73
CA ALA A 332 -2.11 -26.15 -20.59
C ALA A 332 -3.07 -26.33 -21.79
N GLY A 333 -2.94 -25.52 -22.85
CA GLY A 333 -3.82 -25.54 -24.02
C GLY A 333 -5.24 -25.00 -23.74
N LEU A 334 -5.37 -24.11 -22.76
CA LEU A 334 -6.60 -23.37 -22.44
C LEU A 334 -6.53 -21.95 -23.01
N ASP A 335 -7.70 -21.31 -23.19
CA ASP A 335 -7.78 -19.89 -23.54
C ASP A 335 -7.14 -19.04 -22.42
N ALA A 336 -6.38 -18.01 -22.79
CA ALA A 336 -5.74 -17.11 -21.82
C ALA A 336 -6.76 -16.47 -20.86
N PHE A 337 -7.87 -15.99 -21.43
CA PHE A 337 -8.98 -15.37 -20.72
C PHE A 337 -10.29 -15.98 -21.24
N ASP A 338 -11.04 -16.69 -20.39
CA ASP A 338 -12.27 -17.36 -20.81
C ASP A 338 -13.49 -16.44 -20.65
N HIS A 339 -13.66 -15.54 -21.62
CA HIS A 339 -14.79 -14.60 -21.62
C HIS A 339 -16.17 -15.28 -21.66
N ARG A 340 -16.25 -16.58 -21.99
CA ARG A 340 -17.52 -17.32 -22.07
C ARG A 340 -18.09 -17.63 -20.68
N LYS A 341 -17.26 -17.71 -19.63
CA LYS A 341 -17.71 -17.86 -18.23
C LYS A 341 -18.69 -16.76 -17.80
N HIS A 342 -18.65 -15.58 -18.44
CA HIS A 342 -19.46 -14.42 -18.05
C HIS A 342 -20.84 -14.35 -18.71
N SER A 343 -21.08 -15.17 -19.73
CA SER A 343 -22.36 -15.21 -20.45
C SER A 343 -23.47 -16.00 -19.72
N ARG A 344 -23.13 -16.75 -18.66
CA ARG A 344 -24.07 -17.57 -17.88
C ARG A 344 -23.97 -17.30 -16.38
N ARG A 345 -24.37 -16.12 -15.92
CA ARG A 345 -24.64 -15.92 -14.48
C ARG A 345 -25.97 -16.57 -14.10
N ARG A 346 -25.92 -17.85 -13.66
CA ARG A 346 -26.93 -18.37 -12.72
C ARG A 346 -26.54 -17.91 -11.33
N MET A 347 -27.47 -17.22 -10.68
CA MET A 347 -27.35 -16.62 -9.36
C MET A 347 -27.23 -17.73 -8.30
N ILE A 348 -26.03 -18.04 -7.84
CA ILE A 348 -25.83 -18.89 -6.65
C ILE A 348 -25.74 -17.95 -5.43
N ARG A 349 -26.76 -18.01 -4.57
CA ARG A 349 -26.74 -17.40 -3.22
C ARG A 349 -25.82 -18.25 -2.34
N ALA A 350 -24.67 -17.72 -1.95
CA ALA A 350 -23.83 -18.33 -0.91
C ALA A 350 -24.29 -17.85 0.47
N SER A 351 -24.90 -18.76 1.23
CA SER A 351 -24.99 -18.71 2.69
C SER A 351 -23.76 -19.42 3.29
N ASN A 352 -23.43 -19.08 4.54
CA ASN A 352 -22.43 -19.66 5.48
C ASN A 352 -21.15 -18.79 5.52
N ARG A 353 -20.94 -17.90 6.51
CA ARG A 353 -20.68 -18.13 7.96
C ARG A 353 -19.80 -19.37 8.20
N VAL A 354 -18.70 -19.16 8.91
CA VAL A 354 -17.54 -20.05 9.20
C VAL A 354 -16.35 -19.79 8.27
N TRP A 355 -15.15 -19.88 8.88
CA TRP A 355 -13.78 -19.72 8.33
C TRP A 355 -13.08 -18.36 8.59
N ILE A 356 -13.23 -17.91 9.84
CA ILE A 356 -12.12 -17.33 10.62
C ILE A 356 -11.17 -18.51 10.91
N SER A 357 -9.91 -18.45 10.46
CA SER A 357 -8.71 -19.11 11.07
C SER A 357 -7.56 -19.51 10.12
N PHE A 358 -7.62 -19.30 8.79
CA PHE A 358 -6.51 -19.74 7.91
C PHE A 358 -5.72 -18.64 7.18
N CYS A 359 -5.88 -17.37 7.55
CA CYS A 359 -5.08 -16.25 7.02
C CYS A 359 -4.07 -15.66 8.03
N ILE A 360 -3.79 -16.34 9.15
CA ILE A 360 -2.82 -15.87 10.15
C ILE A 360 -1.36 -16.05 9.67
N ILE A 361 -1.09 -16.90 8.67
CA ILE A 361 0.29 -17.25 8.27
C ILE A 361 0.97 -16.19 7.36
N VAL A 362 0.26 -15.18 6.85
CA VAL A 362 0.89 -14.04 6.14
C VAL A 362 0.93 -12.77 7.01
N TRP A 363 0.40 -12.83 8.24
CA TRP A 363 0.23 -11.66 9.10
C TRP A 363 1.42 -11.41 10.06
N GLU A 364 2.34 -12.36 10.21
CA GLU A 364 3.49 -12.23 11.10
C GLU A 364 4.79 -12.51 10.37
N PHE A 365 5.32 -11.52 9.64
CA PHE A 365 6.77 -11.47 9.40
C PHE A 365 7.44 -10.99 10.70
N VAL A 366 7.69 -11.95 11.59
CA VAL A 366 8.37 -11.84 12.92
C VAL A 366 9.85 -11.47 12.69
N PRO A 367 10.48 -10.64 13.55
CA PRO A 367 11.08 -11.18 14.76
C PRO A 367 10.82 -10.38 16.05
N SER A 368 10.38 -11.09 17.09
CA SER A 368 10.92 -10.98 18.45
C SER A 368 10.58 -12.25 19.24
N GLU A 369 11.53 -13.19 19.20
CA GLU A 369 12.02 -14.04 20.30
C GLU A 369 11.02 -14.78 21.21
N LEU A 370 11.05 -16.12 21.07
CA LEU A 370 11.06 -17.18 22.10
C LEU A 370 10.09 -17.10 23.29
N SER A 371 9.59 -18.31 23.64
CA SER A 371 8.86 -18.75 24.86
C SER A 371 7.33 -18.64 24.77
N THR A 372 6.49 -19.66 24.94
CA THR A 372 6.65 -21.07 25.33
C THR A 372 5.30 -21.77 25.04
N THR A 373 5.35 -23.05 24.65
CA THR A 373 4.37 -24.13 24.94
C THR A 373 2.88 -23.88 24.70
N VAL A 374 2.23 -24.69 23.83
CA VAL A 374 1.16 -25.63 24.23
C VAL A 374 0.88 -26.63 23.10
N ILE A 375 1.19 -27.87 23.48
CA ILE A 375 0.90 -29.22 22.99
C ILE A 375 -0.43 -29.39 22.22
N VAL A 376 -0.32 -30.10 21.09
CA VAL A 376 -1.41 -30.84 20.42
C VAL A 376 -1.81 -32.05 21.27
N THR A 377 -3.08 -32.17 21.69
CA THR A 377 -3.88 -33.43 21.73
C THR A 377 -5.24 -33.26 22.44
N ARG A 378 -6.25 -33.99 21.91
CA ARG A 378 -7.62 -34.28 22.46
C ARG A 378 -8.60 -33.09 22.41
N GLU A 379 -9.86 -33.22 22.00
CA GLU A 379 -10.81 -34.32 22.20
C GLU A 379 -11.69 -34.60 20.96
N ILE A 380 -11.71 -35.89 20.59
CA ILE A 380 -12.88 -36.58 20.08
C ILE A 380 -13.77 -36.84 21.29
N SER A 381 -14.85 -36.07 21.46
CA SER A 381 -16.00 -36.46 22.29
C SER A 381 -17.18 -35.53 22.02
N GLU A 382 -17.85 -35.70 20.88
CA GLU A 382 -19.26 -35.32 20.72
C GLU A 382 -19.88 -36.06 19.51
N ILE A 383 -19.73 -37.38 19.51
CA ILE A 383 -20.62 -38.29 18.80
C ILE A 383 -21.16 -39.25 19.87
N ASN A 384 -22.27 -38.84 20.49
CA ASN A 384 -23.36 -39.68 21.01
C ASN A 384 -24.24 -38.86 21.95
N GLY A 385 -25.42 -38.45 21.48
CA GLY A 385 -26.43 -37.87 22.37
C GLY A 385 -27.55 -37.12 21.65
N ARG A 386 -28.39 -37.84 20.89
CA ARG A 386 -29.76 -37.56 20.38
C ARG A 386 -29.90 -38.27 19.02
N ASP A 387 -30.80 -39.20 18.71
CA ASP A 387 -32.02 -39.71 19.35
C ASP A 387 -32.27 -41.15 18.85
N LYS A 388 -32.77 -42.01 19.75
CA LYS A 388 -33.39 -43.34 19.55
C LYS A 388 -32.53 -44.53 19.15
#